data_AF-A0A645C265-F1
#
_entry.id   AF-A0A645C265-F1
#
_cell.length_a   1.000
_cell.length_b   1.000
_cell.length_c   1.000
_cell.angle_alpha   90.00
_cell.angle_beta   90.00
_cell.angle_gamma   90.00
#
_symmetry.space_group_name_H-M   'P 1'
#
loop_
_entity.id
_entity.type
_entity.pdbx_description
1 polymer ?
#
loop_
_entity_poly.entity_id
_entity_poly.type
_entity_poly.pdbx_seq_one_letter_code
_entity_poly.pdbx_strand_id
1 'polypeptide(L)'
;MPLSLYSNGIEVEVSGKTKTEAYLIKPYHNRDWDGEYAFYYNPPDKVTEKPALTINGQVAHFSHRIFSGYYDKASVELRTVFSNVLNQLFPRPLIKMGKLPSFSRVFVTEQPGRRMVHLLSYLPEMRGNTQMIEEPVELNNITISLRQDDKEFKNIYLAPEKERLAYTVEDGYVHITVPESKGYSLLVIEE
;
A
#
# COMPACT_ATOMS: atom_id res chain seq x y z
N MET A 1 18.96 9.39 -0.68
CA MET A 1 18.58 10.37 0.37
C MET A 1 18.03 9.59 1.56
N PRO A 2 18.38 9.91 2.81
CA PRO A 2 17.80 9.27 3.99
C PRO A 2 16.27 9.45 4.02
N LEU A 3 15.56 8.52 4.66
CA LEU A 3 14.14 8.63 4.92
C LEU A 3 13.92 9.20 6.32
N SER A 4 13.06 10.20 6.45
CA SER A 4 12.69 10.78 7.74
C SER A 4 11.68 9.88 8.45
N LEU A 5 11.88 9.67 9.75
CA LEU A 5 10.94 8.98 10.62
C LEU A 5 10.19 10.03 11.45
N TYR A 6 8.87 10.04 11.35
CA TYR A 6 8.02 11.12 11.85
C TYR A 6 7.33 10.83 13.19
N SER A 7 7.82 9.83 13.91
CA SER A 7 7.27 9.41 15.20
C SER A 7 8.37 8.77 16.04
N ASN A 8 8.28 8.88 17.37
CA ASN A 8 9.23 8.23 18.27
C ASN A 8 9.35 6.73 18.02
N GLY A 9 10.55 6.20 18.25
CA GLY A 9 10.87 4.78 18.20
C GLY A 9 11.56 4.29 19.47
N ILE A 10 12.06 3.07 19.40
CA ILE A 10 12.88 2.42 20.42
C ILE A 10 14.23 2.05 19.80
N GLU A 11 15.27 2.04 20.63
CA GLU A 11 16.53 1.45 20.21
C GLU A 11 16.44 -0.07 20.33
N VAL A 12 16.96 -0.77 19.34
CA VAL A 12 16.92 -2.23 19.27
C VAL A 12 18.30 -2.77 18.94
N GLU A 13 18.58 -3.99 19.39
CA GLU A 13 19.76 -4.75 19.02
C GLU A 13 19.35 -6.03 18.31
N VAL A 14 20.11 -6.41 17.28
CA VAL A 14 19.85 -7.66 16.57
C VAL A 14 20.33 -8.86 17.37
N SER A 15 19.57 -9.96 17.30
CA SER A 15 19.96 -11.23 17.89
C SER A 15 19.84 -12.38 16.89
N GLY A 16 20.68 -13.41 17.08
CA GLY A 16 20.65 -14.64 16.28
C GLY A 16 20.89 -14.40 14.79
N LYS A 17 20.00 -14.94 13.95
CA LYS A 17 20.08 -14.86 12.48
C LYS A 17 19.32 -13.65 11.89
N THR A 18 18.96 -12.67 12.72
CA THR A 18 18.20 -11.49 12.29
C THR A 18 19.06 -10.62 11.39
N LYS A 19 18.52 -10.24 10.22
CA LYS A 19 19.20 -9.36 9.27
C LYS A 19 18.77 -7.91 9.47
N THR A 20 19.72 -6.99 9.50
CA THR A 20 19.45 -5.54 9.43
C THR A 20 19.33 -5.14 7.97
N GLU A 21 18.18 -4.61 7.57
CA GLU A 21 17.92 -4.13 6.20
C GLU A 21 18.10 -2.61 6.07
N ALA A 22 17.97 -1.88 7.17
CA ALA A 22 18.23 -0.44 7.21
C ALA A 22 18.77 -0.02 8.57
N TYR A 23 19.58 1.05 8.56
CA TYR A 23 20.18 1.64 9.75
C TYR A 23 19.61 3.03 10.01
N LEU A 24 19.57 3.42 11.29
CA LEU A 24 19.19 4.77 11.68
C LEU A 24 20.28 5.75 11.30
N ILE A 25 19.85 6.92 10.84
CA ILE A 25 20.71 8.03 10.51
C ILE A 25 20.49 9.09 11.57
N LYS A 26 21.56 9.44 12.29
CA LYS A 26 21.53 10.48 13.30
C LYS A 26 21.24 11.82 12.60
N PRO A 27 20.22 12.57 13.02
CA PRO A 27 20.00 13.91 12.50
C PRO A 27 21.03 14.89 13.08
N TYR A 28 21.33 15.95 12.34
CA TYR A 28 22.16 17.05 12.83
C TYR A 28 21.55 17.74 14.06
N HIS A 29 20.22 17.84 14.08
CA HIS A 29 19.45 18.41 15.18
C HIS A 29 18.19 17.56 15.43
N ASN A 30 17.89 17.25 16.69
CA ASN A 30 16.76 16.40 17.09
C ASN A 30 15.92 17.02 18.22
N ARG A 31 15.64 18.33 18.14
CA ARG A 31 14.79 19.04 19.09
C ARG A 31 13.75 19.90 18.35
N ASP A 32 12.63 20.15 19.01
CA ASP A 32 11.57 21.03 18.53
C ASP A 32 11.97 22.51 18.59
N TRP A 33 11.19 23.35 17.89
CA TRP A 33 11.52 24.75 17.63
C TRP A 33 11.39 25.57 18.90
N ASP A 34 12.50 26.14 19.35
CA ASP A 34 12.55 26.98 20.55
C ASP A 34 12.24 28.46 20.28
N GLY A 35 12.10 28.87 19.01
CA GLY A 35 11.90 30.28 18.65
C GLY A 35 13.15 31.00 18.18
N GLU A 36 14.34 30.44 18.42
CA GLU A 36 15.60 31.19 18.34
C GLU A 36 16.48 30.76 17.15
N TYR A 37 16.55 29.46 16.86
CA TYR A 37 17.50 28.94 15.86
C TYR A 37 16.84 28.17 14.70
N ALA A 38 16.98 28.70 13.48
CA ALA A 38 16.62 28.05 12.21
C ALA A 38 17.31 26.67 12.05
N PHE A 39 16.60 25.55 12.29
CA PHE A 39 17.11 24.19 12.03
C PHE A 39 16.33 23.42 10.95
N TYR A 40 15.51 24.13 10.17
CA TYR A 40 14.83 23.58 9.00
C TYR A 40 15.84 23.18 7.92
N TYR A 41 15.56 22.07 7.22
CA TYR A 41 16.37 21.57 6.09
C TYR A 41 17.81 21.18 6.43
N ASN A 42 18.14 20.98 7.70
CA ASN A 42 19.45 20.47 8.07
C ASN A 42 19.67 19.06 7.47
N PRO A 43 20.85 18.80 6.86
CA PRO A 43 21.16 17.48 6.34
C PRO A 43 21.28 16.46 7.49
N PRO A 44 21.16 15.15 7.18
CA PRO A 44 21.59 14.12 8.12
C PRO A 44 23.05 14.33 8.56
N ASP A 45 23.37 13.96 9.81
CA ASP A 45 24.74 14.03 10.35
C ASP A 45 25.53 12.77 9.97
N LYS A 46 25.15 11.62 10.52
CA LYS A 46 25.88 10.37 10.31
C LYS A 46 25.00 9.13 10.30
N VAL A 47 25.38 8.15 9.49
CA VAL A 47 24.83 6.78 9.59
C VAL A 47 25.28 6.19 10.92
N THR A 48 24.39 5.47 11.60
CA THR A 48 24.68 4.78 12.86
C THR A 48 24.64 3.27 12.64
N GLU A 49 25.16 2.50 13.61
CA GLU A 49 25.01 1.03 13.62
C GLU A 49 23.65 0.57 14.18
N LYS A 50 22.76 1.50 14.57
CA LYS A 50 21.48 1.17 15.18
C LYS A 50 20.48 0.73 14.11
N PRO A 51 19.85 -0.45 14.23
CA PRO A 51 18.86 -0.90 13.25
C PRO A 51 17.63 -0.01 13.17
N ALA A 52 17.22 0.31 11.94
CA ALA A 52 15.94 0.96 11.63
C ALA A 52 14.87 -0.06 11.20
N LEU A 53 15.28 -1.07 10.43
CA LEU A 53 14.45 -2.16 9.94
C LEU A 53 15.26 -3.46 10.04
N THR A 54 14.65 -4.47 10.65
CA THR A 54 15.21 -5.82 10.73
C THR A 54 14.22 -6.85 10.22
N ILE A 55 14.72 -7.95 9.65
CA ILE A 55 13.92 -9.05 9.14
C ILE A 55 14.48 -10.39 9.63
N ASN A 56 13.58 -11.28 10.06
CA ASN A 56 13.89 -12.66 10.39
C ASN A 56 12.73 -13.57 9.95
N GLY A 57 12.92 -14.32 8.86
CA GLY A 57 11.87 -15.13 8.26
C GLY A 57 10.66 -14.28 7.85
N GLN A 58 9.49 -14.61 8.40
CA GLN A 58 8.21 -13.92 8.12
C GLN A 58 7.94 -12.71 9.04
N VAL A 59 8.94 -12.26 9.81
CA VAL A 59 8.79 -11.14 10.75
C VAL A 59 9.69 -9.98 10.34
N ALA A 60 9.10 -8.81 10.19
CA ALA A 60 9.82 -7.54 10.04
C ALA A 60 9.56 -6.65 11.26
N HIS A 61 10.60 -6.02 11.78
CA HIS A 61 10.52 -5.07 12.88
C HIS A 61 11.09 -3.72 12.46
N PHE A 62 10.26 -2.69 12.54
CA PHE A 62 10.65 -1.29 12.40
C PHE A 62 10.87 -0.71 13.79
N SER A 63 12.03 -0.09 14.01
CA SER A 63 12.34 0.49 15.32
C SER A 63 11.48 1.70 15.68
N HIS A 64 10.84 2.33 14.69
CA HIS A 64 9.95 3.49 14.85
C HIS A 64 8.50 3.15 14.51
N ARG A 65 7.55 3.92 15.06
CA ARG A 65 6.10 3.74 14.88
C ARG A 65 5.63 4.21 13.50
N ILE A 66 6.04 3.53 12.44
CA ILE A 66 5.82 3.96 11.04
C ILE A 66 4.34 4.24 10.69
N PHE A 67 3.38 3.54 11.31
CA PHE A 67 1.95 3.79 11.07
C PHE A 67 1.48 5.09 11.69
N SER A 68 1.87 5.37 12.95
CA SER A 68 1.59 6.66 13.57
C SER A 68 2.31 7.79 12.84
N GLY A 69 3.58 7.59 12.48
CA GLY A 69 4.33 8.58 11.69
C GLY A 69 3.69 8.88 10.33
N TYR A 70 3.13 7.87 9.66
CA TYR A 70 2.37 8.07 8.42
C TYR A 70 1.04 8.78 8.68
N TYR A 71 0.31 8.42 9.74
CA TYR A 71 -0.93 9.10 10.11
C TYR A 71 -0.69 10.59 10.40
N ASP A 72 0.39 10.92 11.10
CA ASP A 72 0.68 12.28 11.54
C ASP A 72 1.23 13.17 10.41
N LYS A 73 2.04 12.61 9.50
CA LYS A 73 2.80 13.41 8.49
C LYS A 73 2.60 12.98 7.04
N ALA A 74 1.84 11.92 6.78
CA ALA A 74 1.51 11.41 5.44
C ALA A 74 2.74 11.20 4.52
N SER A 75 3.88 10.81 5.09
CA SER A 75 5.12 10.60 4.32
C SER A 75 4.99 9.41 3.36
N VAL A 76 5.16 9.69 2.06
CA VAL A 76 5.11 8.69 0.99
C VAL A 76 6.19 7.63 1.16
N GLU A 77 7.33 8.02 1.72
CA GLU A 77 8.48 7.17 2.01
C GLU A 77 8.14 6.08 3.02
N LEU A 78 7.41 6.42 4.09
CA LEU A 78 6.96 5.44 5.10
C LEU A 78 6.03 4.40 4.49
N ARG A 79 5.10 4.83 3.63
CA ARG A 79 4.24 3.90 2.89
C ARG A 79 5.04 3.02 1.93
N THR A 80 6.03 3.59 1.25
CA THR A 80 6.86 2.87 0.27
C THR A 80 7.71 1.80 0.94
N VAL A 81 8.40 2.12 2.04
CA VAL A 81 9.22 1.12 2.76
C VAL A 81 8.35 0.00 3.33
N PHE A 82 7.17 0.32 3.85
CA PHE A 82 6.21 -0.69 4.30
C PHE A 82 5.75 -1.59 3.15
N SER A 83 5.43 -1.01 1.98
CA SER A 83 5.04 -1.78 0.80
C SER A 83 6.14 -2.73 0.33
N ASN A 84 7.41 -2.30 0.36
CA ASN A 84 8.54 -3.17 -0.01
C ASN A 84 8.65 -4.38 0.91
N VAL A 85 8.55 -4.15 2.23
CA VAL A 85 8.57 -5.23 3.23
C VAL A 85 7.36 -6.15 3.06
N LEU A 86 6.16 -5.60 2.87
CA LEU A 86 4.95 -6.40 2.65
C LEU A 86 5.07 -7.28 1.40
N ASN A 87 5.60 -6.74 0.29
CA ASN A 87 5.82 -7.50 -0.94
C ASN A 87 6.85 -8.62 -0.76
N GLN A 88 7.89 -8.40 0.07
CA GLN A 88 8.87 -9.44 0.41
C GLN A 88 8.23 -10.56 1.24
N LEU A 89 7.41 -10.23 2.24
CA LEU A 89 6.79 -11.19 3.15
C LEU A 89 5.55 -11.88 2.56
N PHE A 90 4.92 -11.27 1.55
CA PHE A 90 3.68 -11.72 0.93
C PHE A 90 3.76 -11.68 -0.61
N PRO A 91 4.62 -12.52 -1.23
CA PRO A 91 4.95 -12.44 -2.67
C PRO A 91 3.82 -12.90 -3.60
N ARG A 92 2.83 -13.64 -3.08
CA ARG A 92 1.69 -14.16 -3.84
C ARG A 92 0.35 -13.66 -3.28
N PRO A 93 0.07 -12.35 -3.40
CA PRO A 93 -1.17 -11.79 -2.88
C PRO A 93 -2.40 -12.33 -3.62
N LEU A 94 -3.56 -12.31 -2.95
CA LEU A 94 -4.83 -12.71 -3.56
C LEU A 94 -5.15 -11.87 -4.80
N ILE A 95 -4.81 -10.58 -4.77
CA ILE A 95 -5.06 -9.65 -5.86
C ILE A 95 -3.82 -8.81 -6.12
N LYS A 96 -3.51 -8.59 -7.40
CA LYS A 96 -2.52 -7.64 -7.89
C LYS A 96 -3.23 -6.63 -8.77
N MET A 97 -2.78 -5.39 -8.72
CA MET A 97 -3.35 -4.30 -9.51
C MET A 97 -2.25 -3.65 -10.35
N GLY A 98 -2.65 -3.13 -11.50
CA GLY A 98 -1.86 -2.17 -12.25
C GLY A 98 -1.68 -0.86 -11.49
N LYS A 99 -1.19 0.15 -12.21
CA LYS A 99 -0.97 1.48 -11.66
C LYS A 99 -2.30 2.15 -11.31
N LEU A 100 -2.66 2.11 -10.03
CA LEU A 100 -3.81 2.81 -9.47
C LEU A 100 -3.38 4.02 -8.66
N PRO A 101 -4.21 5.09 -8.61
CA PRO A 101 -4.02 6.14 -7.64
C PRO A 101 -3.99 5.60 -6.21
N SER A 102 -3.17 6.26 -5.41
CA SER A 102 -2.95 6.03 -3.98
C SER A 102 -4.23 5.96 -3.12
N PHE A 103 -5.30 6.65 -3.55
CA PHE A 103 -6.59 6.70 -2.84
C PHE A 103 -7.57 5.62 -3.29
N SER A 104 -7.29 4.93 -4.40
CA SER A 104 -8.15 3.86 -4.91
C SER A 104 -8.20 2.71 -3.92
N ARG A 105 -9.38 2.10 -3.77
CA ARG A 105 -9.58 0.94 -2.92
C ARG A 105 -10.01 -0.24 -3.76
N VAL A 106 -9.39 -1.38 -3.48
CA VAL A 106 -9.71 -2.63 -4.14
C VAL A 106 -9.79 -3.71 -3.09
N PHE A 107 -10.89 -4.44 -3.07
CA PHE A 107 -11.05 -5.57 -2.16
C PHE A 107 -11.86 -6.67 -2.82
N VAL A 108 -11.62 -7.89 -2.36
CA VAL A 108 -12.25 -9.10 -2.88
C VAL A 108 -13.22 -9.62 -1.83
N THR A 109 -14.42 -9.96 -2.27
CA THR A 109 -15.43 -10.66 -1.48
C THR A 109 -15.82 -11.96 -2.18
N GLU A 110 -16.34 -12.92 -1.44
CA GLU A 110 -16.71 -14.23 -1.97
C GLU A 110 -18.16 -14.58 -1.61
N GLN A 111 -18.83 -15.23 -2.56
CA GLN A 111 -20.13 -15.87 -2.41
C GLN A 111 -20.04 -17.28 -3.02
N PRO A 112 -20.98 -18.19 -2.69
CA PRO A 112 -21.01 -19.50 -3.34
C PRO A 112 -20.99 -19.38 -4.87
N GLY A 113 -19.97 -19.98 -5.50
CA GLY A 113 -19.80 -20.00 -6.96
C GLY A 113 -19.32 -18.69 -7.59
N ARG A 114 -18.88 -17.69 -6.81
CA ARG A 114 -18.28 -16.47 -7.37
C ARG A 114 -17.42 -15.67 -6.40
N ARG A 115 -16.37 -15.05 -6.93
CA ARG A 115 -15.66 -13.94 -6.28
C ARG A 115 -16.07 -12.61 -6.91
N MET A 116 -15.99 -11.55 -6.12
CA MET A 116 -16.35 -10.20 -6.53
C MET A 116 -15.24 -9.25 -6.15
N VAL A 117 -14.71 -8.53 -7.14
CA VAL A 117 -13.71 -7.48 -6.94
C VAL A 117 -14.42 -6.14 -6.97
N HIS A 118 -14.33 -5.42 -5.86
CA HIS A 118 -14.84 -4.07 -5.71
C HIS A 118 -13.72 -3.10 -6.03
N LEU A 119 -13.91 -2.21 -6.99
CA LEU A 119 -13.00 -1.11 -7.32
C LEU A 119 -13.67 0.20 -6.97
N LEU A 120 -13.03 1.00 -6.11
CA LEU A 120 -13.47 2.34 -5.74
C LEU A 120 -12.38 3.37 -6.07
N SER A 121 -12.79 4.48 -6.66
CA SER A 121 -11.97 5.62 -7.03
C SER A 121 -12.65 6.92 -6.64
N TYR A 122 -12.78 7.11 -5.33
CA TYR A 122 -13.30 8.33 -4.72
C TYR A 122 -12.20 8.97 -3.87
N LEU A 123 -12.04 10.29 -4.00
CA LEU A 123 -11.11 11.07 -3.19
C LEU A 123 -11.90 11.86 -2.16
N PRO A 124 -11.68 11.64 -0.85
CA PRO A 124 -12.21 12.52 0.17
C PRO A 124 -11.55 13.90 0.07
N GLU A 125 -12.35 14.94 0.01
CA GLU A 125 -11.90 16.33 0.00
C GLU A 125 -12.46 17.08 1.21
N MET A 126 -11.65 18.00 1.76
CA MET A 126 -12.15 18.92 2.78
C MET A 126 -13.07 19.95 2.13
N ARG A 127 -14.33 19.97 2.54
CA ARG A 127 -15.28 21.03 2.20
C ARG A 127 -15.69 21.76 3.48
N GLY A 128 -15.19 22.99 3.62
CA GLY A 128 -15.23 23.71 4.89
C GLY A 128 -14.45 22.93 5.95
N ASN A 129 -15.14 22.46 7.00
CA ASN A 129 -14.56 21.72 8.12
C ASN A 129 -14.87 20.21 8.09
N THR A 130 -15.45 19.69 7.00
CA THR A 130 -15.89 18.30 6.89
C THR A 130 -15.22 17.61 5.70
N GLN A 131 -14.78 16.36 5.90
CA GLN A 131 -14.34 15.49 4.80
C GLN A 131 -15.57 14.97 4.05
N MET A 132 -15.63 15.21 2.74
CA MET A 132 -16.74 14.82 1.88
C MET A 132 -16.24 13.98 0.71
N ILE A 133 -17.04 13.00 0.30
CA ILE A 133 -16.88 12.25 -0.95
C ILE A 133 -18.03 12.66 -1.86
N GLU A 134 -17.76 13.47 -2.89
CA GLU A 134 -18.78 13.94 -3.84
C GLU A 134 -18.56 13.31 -5.21
N GLU A 135 -17.47 13.69 -5.89
CA GLU A 135 -17.26 13.30 -7.28
C GLU A 135 -16.44 12.01 -7.42
N PRO A 136 -16.85 11.11 -8.34
CA PRO A 136 -16.03 9.96 -8.70
C PRO A 136 -14.82 10.42 -9.53
N VAL A 137 -13.66 9.79 -9.30
CA VAL A 137 -12.51 9.90 -10.21
C VAL A 137 -12.59 8.77 -11.22
N GLU A 138 -12.65 9.10 -12.50
CA GLU A 138 -12.65 8.11 -13.56
C GLU A 138 -11.28 7.45 -13.72
N LEU A 139 -11.28 6.12 -13.79
CA LEU A 139 -10.11 5.31 -14.05
C LEU A 139 -10.29 4.56 -15.37
N ASN A 140 -9.21 4.44 -16.14
CA ASN A 140 -9.22 3.81 -17.45
C ASN A 140 -8.17 2.69 -17.52
N ASN A 141 -8.49 1.62 -18.24
CA ASN A 141 -7.62 0.47 -18.51
C ASN A 141 -6.97 -0.12 -17.25
N ILE A 142 -7.78 -0.37 -16.21
CA ILE A 142 -7.29 -0.93 -14.95
C ILE A 142 -6.99 -2.42 -15.12
N THR A 143 -5.73 -2.80 -14.94
CA THR A 143 -5.35 -4.21 -14.91
C THR A 143 -5.53 -4.80 -13.52
N ILE A 144 -6.22 -5.93 -13.46
CA ILE A 144 -6.50 -6.70 -12.24
C ILE A 144 -5.96 -8.10 -12.46
N SER A 145 -5.23 -8.64 -11.48
CA SER A 145 -4.84 -10.05 -11.49
C SER A 145 -5.34 -10.71 -10.20
N LEU A 146 -6.33 -11.58 -10.31
CA LEU A 146 -6.88 -12.32 -9.17
C LEU A 146 -6.25 -13.71 -9.11
N ARG A 147 -5.75 -14.13 -7.95
CA ARG A 147 -5.13 -15.44 -7.76
C ARG A 147 -6.16 -16.54 -8.00
N GLN A 148 -5.81 -17.53 -8.81
CA GLN A 148 -6.73 -18.55 -9.29
C GLN A 148 -7.21 -19.48 -8.16
N ASP A 149 -6.31 -19.91 -7.28
CA ASP A 149 -6.58 -20.84 -6.17
C ASP A 149 -7.29 -22.12 -6.63
N ASP A 150 -6.84 -22.68 -7.77
CA ASP A 150 -7.35 -23.91 -8.41
C ASP A 150 -8.85 -23.87 -8.78
N LYS A 151 -9.46 -22.68 -8.83
CA LYS A 151 -10.85 -22.50 -9.27
C LYS A 151 -10.95 -22.41 -10.79
N GLU A 152 -12.06 -22.93 -11.34
CA GLU A 152 -12.37 -22.90 -12.77
C GLU A 152 -13.28 -21.70 -13.08
N PHE A 153 -12.82 -20.75 -13.89
CA PHE A 153 -13.59 -19.54 -14.16
C PHE A 153 -14.51 -19.72 -15.37
N LYS A 154 -15.81 -19.52 -15.17
CA LYS A 154 -16.82 -19.71 -16.21
C LYS A 154 -17.11 -18.41 -16.95
N ASN A 155 -17.23 -17.32 -16.20
CA ASN A 155 -17.69 -16.05 -16.73
C ASN A 155 -17.18 -14.89 -15.87
N ILE A 156 -16.76 -13.81 -16.51
CA ILE A 156 -16.22 -12.62 -15.86
C ILE A 156 -16.88 -11.41 -16.49
N TYR A 157 -17.49 -10.55 -15.68
CA TYR A 157 -18.26 -9.42 -16.18
C TYR A 157 -18.34 -8.25 -15.19
N LEU A 158 -18.64 -7.06 -15.70
CA LEU A 158 -18.98 -5.89 -14.88
C LEU A 158 -20.46 -5.90 -14.52
N ALA A 159 -20.78 -5.72 -13.25
CA ALA A 159 -22.14 -5.58 -12.74
C ALA A 159 -22.49 -4.09 -12.55
N PRO A 160 -23.77 -3.72 -12.74
CA PRO A 160 -24.92 -4.61 -12.99
C PRO A 160 -25.17 -5.00 -14.46
N GLU A 161 -24.51 -4.37 -15.43
CA GLU A 161 -24.82 -4.48 -16.87
C GLU A 161 -24.50 -5.86 -17.45
N LYS A 162 -23.69 -6.66 -16.76
CA LYS A 162 -23.18 -7.97 -17.19
C LYS A 162 -22.38 -7.92 -18.48
N GLU A 163 -21.66 -6.82 -18.68
CA GLU A 163 -20.72 -6.68 -19.78
C GLU A 163 -19.55 -7.65 -19.59
N ARG A 164 -19.45 -8.65 -20.47
CA ARG A 164 -18.43 -9.70 -20.39
C ARG A 164 -17.05 -9.11 -20.66
N LEU A 165 -16.09 -9.46 -19.81
CA LEU A 165 -14.68 -9.09 -20.00
C LEU A 165 -13.88 -10.29 -20.50
N ALA A 166 -12.95 -10.01 -21.41
CA ALA A 166 -11.90 -10.95 -21.76
C ALA A 166 -10.93 -11.11 -20.60
N TYR A 167 -10.36 -12.31 -20.47
CA TYR A 167 -9.36 -12.61 -19.46
C TYR A 167 -8.35 -13.63 -19.98
N THR A 168 -7.17 -13.65 -19.37
CA THR A 168 -6.15 -14.69 -19.56
C THR A 168 -5.78 -15.32 -18.23
N VAL A 169 -5.26 -16.53 -18.27
CA VAL A 169 -4.75 -17.23 -17.08
C VAL A 169 -3.26 -17.46 -17.26
N GLU A 170 -2.45 -16.90 -16.38
CA GLU A 170 -0.99 -16.98 -16.40
C GLU A 170 -0.45 -16.97 -14.97
N ASP A 171 0.59 -17.75 -14.67
CA ASP A 171 1.24 -17.81 -13.35
C ASP A 171 0.31 -18.05 -12.13
N GLY A 172 -0.82 -18.74 -12.36
CA GLY A 172 -1.85 -18.99 -11.34
C GLY A 172 -2.66 -17.74 -10.97
N TYR A 173 -2.77 -16.78 -11.89
CA TYR A 173 -3.61 -15.59 -11.80
C TYR A 173 -4.52 -15.47 -13.02
N VAL A 174 -5.72 -14.95 -12.80
CA VAL A 174 -6.63 -14.48 -13.85
C VAL A 174 -6.39 -13.01 -14.08
N HIS A 175 -5.94 -12.66 -15.27
CA HIS A 175 -5.66 -11.29 -15.68
C HIS A 175 -6.85 -10.71 -16.45
N ILE A 176 -7.35 -9.58 -15.97
CA ILE A 176 -8.57 -8.93 -16.44
C ILE A 176 -8.27 -7.45 -16.60
N THR A 177 -8.74 -6.84 -17.70
CA THR A 177 -8.67 -5.39 -17.89
C THR A 177 -10.06 -4.81 -17.77
N VAL A 178 -10.27 -3.94 -16.79
CA VAL A 178 -11.48 -3.12 -16.68
C VAL A 178 -11.28 -1.88 -17.56
N PRO A 179 -12.07 -1.70 -18.63
CA PRO A 179 -11.84 -0.62 -19.59
C PRO A 179 -12.02 0.76 -18.96
N GLU A 180 -13.06 0.92 -18.14
CA GLU A 180 -13.43 2.18 -17.49
C GLU A 180 -14.05 1.89 -16.13
N SER A 181 -13.79 2.75 -15.14
CA SER A 181 -14.46 2.74 -13.83
C SER A 181 -14.78 4.18 -13.41
N LYS A 182 -16.06 4.53 -13.38
CA LYS A 182 -16.57 5.85 -12.99
C LYS A 182 -16.88 5.91 -11.48
N GLY A 183 -15.83 5.83 -10.67
CA GLY A 183 -15.93 5.87 -9.21
C GLY A 183 -16.13 4.51 -8.56
N TYR A 184 -17.11 3.74 -8.99
CA TYR A 184 -17.31 2.36 -8.50
C TYR A 184 -17.46 1.39 -9.67
N SER A 185 -16.85 0.23 -9.53
CA SER A 185 -17.06 -0.90 -10.43
C SER A 185 -17.05 -2.20 -9.67
N LEU A 186 -17.98 -3.08 -10.00
CA LEU A 186 -18.08 -4.42 -9.43
C LEU A 186 -17.78 -5.45 -10.52
N LEU A 187 -16.61 -6.06 -10.42
CA LEU A 187 -16.22 -7.16 -11.28
C LEU A 187 -16.65 -8.47 -10.64
N VAL A 188 -17.53 -9.22 -11.30
CA VAL A 188 -17.99 -10.53 -10.86
C VAL A 188 -17.25 -11.60 -11.63
N ILE A 189 -16.72 -12.58 -10.90
CA ILE A 189 -15.93 -13.68 -11.41
C ILE A 189 -16.62 -14.97 -10.96
N GLU A 190 -17.37 -15.59 -11.88
CA GLU A 190 -18.11 -16.84 -11.64
C GLU A 190 -17.18 -18.05 -11.76
N GLU A 191 -17.36 -18.98 -10.82
CA GLU A 191 -16.50 -20.15 -10.56
C GLU A 191 -17.30 -21.47 -10.65
#